data_AF-A0A4R1F546-F1
#
_entry.id   AF-A0A4R1F546-F1
#
_cell.length_a   1.000
_cell.length_b   1.000
_cell.length_c   1.000
_cell.angle_alpha   90.00
_cell.angle_beta   90.00
_cell.angle_gamma   90.00
#
_symmetry.space_group_name_H-M   'P 1'
#
loop_
_entity.id
_entity.type
_entity.pdbx_description
1 polymer ?
#
loop_
_entity_poly.entity_id
_entity_poly.type
_entity_poly.pdbx_seq_one_letter_code
_entity_poly.pdbx_strand_id
1 'polypeptide(L)'
;MPIEDFFNNYSDKGYVFSDEILSRYALSLASKPFVILSGISGTGKTKIAQLFDIPNNPVPAQPEEIPDIAVNNGYILLTVTDGLANGDGRANLKFNQLSSVLEDDDMQMINQAIQEKKTANDGGNICDPINLKIISHDNQELDMGLYLQRANSPLVRIRAKSKRGEINEYDSRGYFAANFNIGDVIKLEKVEHHVLKITSVNDENIIQENQVNEREVINNINTKCFISVKSNWTDSSELFGYFNPLTQKYNITKLLKFMLLAADHPETPFFVILDEMNLSKVEHYFSDFLSCLESRDKQLDGTVTQEGINLYAGHDFIPTDDQEYDEISSTINIPLNLYVTGTVNIDDTTYMFSPKVLDRANVLEINEVYFGDEPIEGGLKLTSIPDYSKYTKSELIMSAELEADTLALIKKTLGILKEFNMHFGYRTIAEVSHFIINSKSHATCAGNIETVALDIQIVQKILPKFHGNYEKLNKPILKLIHALSGSDVDENDFDLGSIENIIVDDTDFPRSLTRLIRMYNNLTTQGFANFIE
;
A
#
# COMPACT_ATOMS: atom_id res chain seq x y z
N MET A 1 -10.52 5.92 -15.56
CA MET A 1 -9.50 5.53 -16.56
C MET A 1 -9.99 4.27 -17.26
N PRO A 2 -10.14 4.29 -18.59
CA PRO A 2 -10.26 3.09 -19.40
C PRO A 2 -9.24 2.03 -19.01
N ILE A 3 -9.62 0.75 -19.01
CA ILE A 3 -8.70 -0.33 -18.67
C ILE A 3 -7.53 -0.44 -19.67
N GLU A 4 -7.72 -0.02 -20.92
CA GLU A 4 -6.66 0.01 -21.92
C GLU A 4 -5.53 0.97 -21.53
N ASP A 5 -5.85 2.11 -20.92
CA ASP A 5 -4.84 3.08 -20.45
C ASP A 5 -3.93 2.47 -19.37
N PHE A 6 -4.44 1.52 -18.58
CA PHE A 6 -3.64 0.79 -17.59
C PHE A 6 -2.52 0.01 -18.26
N PHE A 7 -2.84 -0.72 -19.32
CA PHE A 7 -1.87 -1.50 -20.08
C PHE A 7 -0.95 -0.59 -20.91
N ASN A 8 -1.52 0.41 -21.58
CA ASN A 8 -0.79 1.35 -22.43
C ASN A 8 0.22 2.20 -21.66
N ASN A 9 -0.05 2.53 -20.40
CA ASN A 9 0.89 3.28 -19.55
C ASN A 9 2.28 2.60 -19.43
N TYR A 10 2.37 1.28 -19.59
CA TYR A 10 3.64 0.56 -19.63
C TYR A 10 4.33 0.71 -20.99
N SER A 11 3.60 0.46 -22.09
CA SER A 11 4.13 0.50 -23.46
C SER A 11 4.50 1.93 -23.89
N ASP A 12 3.72 2.94 -23.50
CA ASP A 12 4.01 4.38 -23.71
C ASP A 12 5.35 4.80 -23.08
N LYS A 13 5.77 4.10 -22.02
CA LYS A 13 7.06 4.32 -21.34
C LYS A 13 8.17 3.40 -21.85
N GLY A 14 7.91 2.65 -22.92
CA GLY A 14 8.86 1.76 -23.58
C GLY A 14 9.03 0.39 -22.93
N TYR A 15 8.12 -0.04 -22.05
CA TYR A 15 8.15 -1.36 -21.43
C TYR A 15 7.05 -2.24 -22.00
N VAL A 16 7.44 -3.41 -22.51
CA VAL A 16 6.49 -4.40 -23.05
C VAL A 16 6.34 -5.53 -22.03
N PHE A 17 5.12 -5.72 -21.55
CA PHE A 17 4.72 -6.81 -20.68
C PHE A 17 3.45 -7.45 -21.23
N SER A 18 3.25 -8.74 -21.02
CA SER A 18 1.97 -9.38 -21.33
C SER A 18 0.84 -8.78 -20.48
N ASP A 19 -0.36 -8.62 -21.05
CA ASP A 19 -1.52 -8.21 -20.25
C ASP A 19 -1.79 -9.17 -19.08
N GLU A 20 -1.46 -10.45 -19.24
CA GLU A 20 -1.62 -11.45 -18.19
C GLU A 20 -0.77 -11.14 -16.95
N ILE A 21 0.53 -10.86 -17.10
CA ILE A 21 1.42 -10.57 -15.95
C ILE A 21 0.95 -9.33 -15.19
N LEU A 22 0.52 -8.29 -15.91
CA LEU A 22 0.01 -7.05 -15.31
C LEU A 22 -1.33 -7.29 -14.60
N SER A 23 -2.21 -8.10 -15.21
CA SER A 23 -3.49 -8.50 -14.64
C SER A 23 -3.31 -9.31 -13.35
N ARG A 24 -2.44 -10.32 -13.39
CA ARG A 24 -2.10 -11.15 -12.23
C ARG A 24 -1.48 -10.33 -11.12
N TYR A 25 -0.63 -9.36 -11.44
CA TYR A 25 -0.01 -8.47 -10.44
C TYR A 25 -1.06 -7.64 -9.71
N ALA A 26 -1.97 -6.99 -10.44
CA ALA A 26 -3.05 -6.21 -9.84
C ALA A 26 -3.96 -7.10 -8.96
N LEU A 27 -4.47 -8.21 -9.50
CA LEU A 27 -5.34 -9.13 -8.76
C LEU A 27 -4.66 -9.69 -7.51
N SER A 28 -3.36 -9.99 -7.59
CA SER A 28 -2.59 -10.49 -6.45
C SER A 28 -2.47 -9.47 -5.34
N LEU A 29 -2.26 -8.18 -5.67
CA LEU A 29 -2.23 -7.08 -4.69
C LEU A 29 -3.62 -6.85 -4.07
N ALA A 30 -4.69 -7.00 -4.85
CA ALA A 30 -6.06 -6.83 -4.39
C ALA A 30 -6.47 -7.95 -3.41
N SER A 31 -6.01 -9.18 -3.65
CA SER A 31 -6.29 -10.32 -2.76
C SER A 31 -5.34 -10.39 -1.56
N LYS A 32 -4.15 -9.79 -1.64
CA LYS A 32 -3.18 -9.73 -0.55
C LYS A 32 -2.29 -8.49 -0.69
N PRO A 33 -2.12 -7.65 0.35
CA PRO A 33 -1.35 -6.41 0.25
C PRO A 33 0.18 -6.63 0.22
N PHE A 34 0.64 -7.82 -0.16
CA PHE A 34 2.06 -8.14 -0.31
C PHE A 34 2.27 -9.09 -1.49
N VAL A 35 3.03 -8.62 -2.49
CA VAL A 35 3.41 -9.39 -3.68
C VAL A 35 4.93 -9.42 -3.83
N ILE A 36 5.46 -10.54 -4.30
CA ILE A 36 6.86 -10.72 -4.64
C ILE A 36 6.95 -10.91 -6.15
N LEU A 37 7.79 -10.11 -6.81
CA LEU A 37 8.15 -10.26 -8.20
C LEU A 37 9.55 -10.89 -8.28
N SER A 38 9.63 -12.13 -8.76
CA SER A 38 10.89 -12.87 -8.94
C SER A 38 11.22 -13.05 -10.42
N GLY A 39 12.50 -13.08 -10.77
CA GLY A 39 12.93 -13.32 -12.15
C GLY A 39 14.39 -12.96 -12.35
N ILE A 40 14.90 -13.22 -13.56
CA ILE A 40 16.27 -12.86 -13.94
C ILE A 40 16.47 -11.34 -13.85
N SER A 41 17.70 -10.89 -13.60
CA SER A 41 18.02 -9.47 -13.62
C SER A 41 17.69 -8.84 -14.99
N GLY A 42 17.19 -7.59 -14.97
CA GLY A 42 16.85 -6.86 -16.19
C GLY A 42 15.48 -7.15 -16.80
N THR A 43 14.65 -8.03 -16.23
CA THR A 43 13.30 -8.36 -16.76
C THR A 43 12.22 -7.30 -16.49
N GLY A 44 12.56 -6.14 -15.95
CA GLY A 44 11.60 -5.04 -15.72
C GLY A 44 10.71 -5.18 -14.47
N LYS A 45 11.00 -6.11 -13.56
CA LYS A 45 10.22 -6.35 -12.31
C LYS A 45 9.93 -5.07 -11.52
N THR A 46 10.96 -4.26 -11.27
CA THR A 46 10.84 -3.00 -10.54
C THR A 46 9.99 -1.98 -11.30
N LYS A 47 9.98 -2.05 -12.64
CA LYS A 47 9.18 -1.17 -13.50
C LYS A 47 7.70 -1.54 -13.48
N ILE A 48 7.35 -2.82 -13.35
CA ILE A 48 5.96 -3.25 -13.12
C ILE A 48 5.39 -2.51 -11.90
N ALA A 49 6.12 -2.51 -10.78
CA ALA A 49 5.68 -1.87 -9.54
C ALA A 49 5.75 -0.32 -9.61
N GLN A 50 6.79 0.27 -10.20
CA GLN A 50 6.93 1.73 -10.30
C GLN A 50 5.86 2.35 -11.21
N LEU A 51 5.53 1.67 -12.30
CA LEU A 51 4.56 2.16 -13.27
C LEU A 51 3.13 1.77 -12.95
N PHE A 52 2.91 0.85 -12.00
CA PHE A 52 1.58 0.49 -11.52
C PHE A 52 0.85 1.72 -11.02
N ASP A 53 -0.14 2.14 -11.78
CA ASP A 53 -0.93 3.31 -11.48
C ASP A 53 -2.39 2.94 -11.59
N ILE A 54 -3.17 3.48 -10.67
CA ILE A 54 -4.60 3.24 -10.62
C ILE A 54 -5.30 4.58 -10.75
N PRO A 55 -6.42 4.63 -11.48
CA PRO A 55 -7.21 5.85 -11.53
C PRO A 55 -7.55 6.24 -10.11
N ASN A 56 -7.19 7.46 -9.73
CA ASN A 56 -7.74 8.09 -8.54
C ASN A 56 -9.26 7.87 -8.55
N ASN A 57 -9.82 7.49 -7.39
CA ASN A 57 -11.26 7.31 -7.18
C ASN A 57 -12.03 8.40 -7.94
N PRO A 58 -13.17 8.09 -8.59
CA PRO A 58 -13.89 9.08 -9.38
C PRO A 58 -14.12 10.31 -8.52
N VAL A 59 -13.42 11.36 -8.89
CA VAL A 59 -13.73 12.72 -8.48
C VAL A 59 -15.20 12.90 -8.83
N PRO A 60 -16.10 13.20 -7.88
CA PRO A 60 -17.47 13.59 -8.19
C PRO A 60 -17.45 14.57 -9.35
N ALA A 61 -18.31 14.34 -10.35
CA ALA A 61 -18.29 15.00 -11.64
C ALA A 61 -17.91 16.48 -11.51
N GLN A 62 -17.00 16.94 -12.38
CA GLN A 62 -16.70 18.37 -12.50
C GLN A 62 -18.04 19.13 -12.52
N PRO A 63 -18.25 20.13 -11.64
CA PRO A 63 -19.26 21.13 -11.92
C PRO A 63 -18.99 21.68 -13.32
N GLU A 64 -20.03 21.85 -14.13
CA GLU A 64 -19.92 22.30 -15.53
C GLU A 64 -19.22 23.67 -15.70
N GLU A 65 -18.96 24.35 -14.58
CA GLU A 65 -18.11 25.52 -14.50
C GLU A 65 -17.08 25.34 -13.37
N ILE A 66 -15.80 25.36 -13.73
CA ILE A 66 -14.70 25.64 -12.80
C ILE A 66 -14.76 27.15 -12.57
N PRO A 67 -15.09 27.65 -11.37
CA PRO A 67 -14.88 29.06 -11.08
C PRO A 67 -13.37 29.31 -11.23
N ASP A 68 -12.96 30.37 -11.92
CA ASP A 68 -11.56 30.80 -11.96
C ASP A 68 -11.05 30.97 -10.50
N ILE A 69 -10.37 29.96 -9.96
CA ILE A 69 -9.74 30.06 -8.63
C ILE A 69 -8.42 30.81 -8.80
N ALA A 70 -8.56 32.10 -9.02
CA ALA A 70 -7.49 33.07 -8.96
C ALA A 70 -7.99 34.36 -8.33
N VAL A 71 -8.68 34.31 -7.18
CA VAL A 71 -8.88 35.52 -6.36
C VAL A 71 -8.83 35.18 -4.87
N ASN A 72 -8.08 36.02 -4.18
CA ASN A 72 -8.03 36.17 -2.74
C ASN A 72 -9.45 36.42 -2.17
N ASN A 73 -10.21 35.37 -1.88
CA ASN A 73 -11.60 35.51 -1.43
C ASN A 73 -11.74 35.98 0.03
N GLY A 74 -10.62 36.31 0.70
CA GLY A 74 -10.64 36.85 2.07
C GLY A 74 -11.15 35.87 3.13
N TYR A 75 -11.19 34.56 2.83
CA TYR A 75 -11.59 33.54 3.79
C TYR A 75 -10.77 32.24 3.66
N ILE A 76 -10.79 31.44 4.72
CA ILE A 76 -10.20 30.09 4.79
C ILE A 76 -11.24 29.08 5.27
N LEU A 77 -11.06 27.83 4.86
CA LEU A 77 -11.87 26.70 5.31
C LEU A 77 -11.06 25.83 6.27
N LEU A 78 -11.64 25.48 7.41
CA LEU A 78 -11.01 24.70 8.47
C LEU A 78 -11.91 23.52 8.85
N THR A 79 -11.45 22.29 8.61
CA THR A 79 -12.13 21.09 9.11
C THR A 79 -11.78 20.85 10.58
N VAL A 80 -12.79 20.65 11.42
CA VAL A 80 -12.61 20.30 12.83
C VAL A 80 -12.16 18.85 12.92
N THR A 81 -10.89 18.64 13.19
CA THR A 81 -10.32 17.31 13.43
C THR A 81 -10.41 16.94 14.91
N ASP A 82 -10.32 15.65 15.22
CA ASP A 82 -10.21 15.19 16.61
C ASP A 82 -8.97 15.79 17.30
N GLY A 83 -7.87 15.98 16.55
CA GLY A 83 -6.67 16.69 17.00
C GLY A 83 -6.94 18.13 17.43
N LEU A 84 -7.74 18.88 16.67
CA LEU A 84 -8.10 20.26 16.96
C LEU A 84 -9.05 20.37 18.17
N ALA A 85 -10.07 19.51 18.23
CA ALA A 85 -11.10 19.54 19.27
C ALA A 85 -10.63 18.93 20.59
N ASN A 86 -10.12 17.70 20.55
CA ASN A 86 -9.84 16.89 21.74
C ASN A 86 -8.36 16.55 21.93
N GLY A 87 -7.55 16.64 20.87
CA GLY A 87 -6.14 16.26 20.86
C GLY A 87 -5.15 17.38 21.20
N ASP A 88 -4.10 17.47 20.40
CA ASP A 88 -2.97 18.39 20.60
C ASP A 88 -3.26 19.85 20.20
N GLY A 89 -4.49 20.11 19.75
CA GLY A 89 -4.98 21.39 19.29
C GLY A 89 -4.47 21.79 17.91
N ARG A 90 -3.89 20.88 17.12
CA ARG A 90 -3.35 21.24 15.81
C ARG A 90 -4.38 21.09 14.70
N ALA A 91 -4.31 21.99 13.73
CA ALA A 91 -4.93 21.84 12.42
C ALA A 91 -3.95 22.26 11.33
N ASN A 92 -4.06 21.68 10.15
CA ASN A 92 -3.23 22.05 9.00
C ASN A 92 -4.00 23.07 8.14
N LEU A 93 -3.30 24.08 7.65
CA LEU A 93 -3.78 24.98 6.60
C LEU A 93 -2.97 24.79 5.32
N LYS A 94 -3.54 25.18 4.18
CA LYS A 94 -2.83 25.16 2.91
C LYS A 94 -2.06 26.46 2.72
N PHE A 95 -0.86 26.39 2.13
CA PHE A 95 -0.01 27.57 1.93
C PHE A 95 -0.63 28.60 0.98
N ASN A 96 -1.36 28.16 -0.05
CA ASN A 96 -2.08 29.06 -0.96
C ASN A 96 -3.21 29.85 -0.27
N GLN A 97 -3.65 29.45 0.92
CA GLN A 97 -4.66 30.15 1.70
C GLN A 97 -4.07 31.25 2.61
N LEU A 98 -2.74 31.37 2.70
CA LEU A 98 -2.08 32.37 3.55
C LEU A 98 -2.37 33.80 3.10
N SER A 99 -2.48 34.05 1.80
CA SER A 99 -2.80 35.39 1.26
C SER A 99 -4.21 35.85 1.65
N SER A 100 -5.09 34.92 2.03
CA SER A 100 -6.43 35.21 2.56
C SER A 100 -6.41 35.60 4.04
N VAL A 101 -5.31 35.34 4.75
CA VAL A 101 -5.17 35.53 6.20
C VAL A 101 -4.19 36.66 6.53
N LEU A 102 -3.04 36.67 5.85
CA LEU A 102 -1.93 37.57 6.10
C LEU A 102 -1.97 38.79 5.17
N GLU A 103 -1.21 39.84 5.48
CA GLU A 103 -1.06 41.01 4.61
C GLU A 103 0.11 40.86 3.63
N ASP A 104 0.19 41.76 2.64
CA ASP A 104 1.24 41.73 1.62
C ASP A 104 2.64 41.86 2.23
N ASP A 105 2.78 42.62 3.32
CA ASP A 105 4.05 42.78 4.03
C ASP A 105 4.49 41.49 4.74
N ASP A 106 3.55 40.77 5.38
CA ASP A 106 3.79 39.45 5.98
C ASP A 106 4.19 38.43 4.91
N MET A 107 3.48 38.44 3.78
CA MET A 107 3.75 37.55 2.65
C MET A 107 5.09 37.84 2.00
N GLN A 108 5.52 39.10 1.91
CA GLN A 108 6.86 39.46 1.44
C GLN A 108 7.95 38.93 2.39
N MET A 109 7.78 39.09 3.70
CA MET A 109 8.70 38.56 4.71
C MET A 109 8.81 37.04 4.63
N ILE A 110 7.67 36.34 4.54
CA ILE A 110 7.61 34.87 4.43
C ILE A 110 8.27 34.39 3.14
N ASN A 111 7.96 35.01 2.01
CA ASN A 111 8.56 34.65 0.72
C ASN A 111 10.07 34.87 0.69
N GLN A 112 10.55 35.96 1.30
CA GLN A 112 11.98 36.21 1.45
C GLN A 112 12.65 35.13 2.30
N ALA A 113 12.07 34.80 3.46
CA ALA A 113 12.59 33.76 4.35
C ALA A 113 12.59 32.35 3.69
N ILE A 114 11.59 32.05 2.85
CA ILE A 114 11.55 30.84 2.03
C ILE A 114 12.72 30.80 1.05
N GLN A 115 12.96 31.89 0.31
CA GLN A 115 14.04 31.94 -0.69
C GLN A 115 15.42 31.77 -0.04
N GLU A 116 15.64 32.41 1.10
CA GLU A 116 16.88 32.28 1.87
C GLU A 116 17.10 30.84 2.35
N LYS A 117 16.06 30.17 2.85
CA LYS A 117 16.15 28.78 3.34
C LYS A 117 16.23 27.72 2.24
N LYS A 118 15.56 27.91 1.10
CA LYS A 118 15.73 27.07 -0.10
C LYS A 118 17.19 27.07 -0.57
N THR A 119 17.80 28.25 -0.59
CA THR A 119 19.21 28.43 -1.01
C THR A 119 20.18 27.75 -0.02
N ALA A 120 19.82 27.71 1.27
CA ALA A 120 20.61 27.07 2.31
C ALA A 120 20.35 25.55 2.48
N ASN A 121 19.38 24.96 1.75
CA ASN A 121 18.86 23.61 1.97
C ASN A 121 18.46 23.35 3.44
N ASP A 122 17.93 24.39 4.12
CA ASP A 122 17.49 24.36 5.51
C ASP A 122 15.97 24.15 5.57
N GLY A 123 15.55 23.04 6.19
CA GLY A 123 14.14 22.68 6.37
C GLY A 123 13.48 23.25 7.63
N GLY A 124 14.19 24.05 8.43
CA GLY A 124 13.67 24.64 9.67
C GLY A 124 12.48 25.59 9.49
N ASN A 125 11.98 26.16 10.60
CA ASN A 125 10.87 27.13 10.60
C ASN A 125 11.15 28.29 9.65
N ILE A 126 10.17 28.65 8.82
CA ILE A 126 10.27 29.77 7.87
C ILE A 126 10.27 31.10 8.63
N CYS A 127 9.38 31.24 9.62
CA CYS A 127 9.29 32.41 10.48
C CYS A 127 8.90 32.02 11.91
N ASP A 128 8.94 32.98 12.82
CA ASP A 128 8.33 32.85 14.14
C ASP A 128 6.80 32.71 14.02
N PRO A 129 6.14 32.09 15.01
CA PRO A 129 4.70 31.87 14.95
C PRO A 129 3.93 33.20 14.91
N ILE A 130 3.00 33.32 13.98
CA ILE A 130 2.13 34.48 13.83
C ILE A 130 0.89 34.26 14.70
N ASN A 131 0.58 35.20 15.59
CA ASN A 131 -0.62 35.11 16.41
C ASN A 131 -1.83 35.64 15.62
N LEU A 132 -2.89 34.85 15.57
CA LEU A 132 -4.18 35.14 14.98
C LEU A 132 -5.22 35.24 16.10
N LYS A 133 -6.31 35.98 15.85
CA LYS A 133 -7.53 35.94 16.65
C LYS A 133 -8.68 35.41 15.81
N ILE A 134 -9.46 34.49 16.35
CA ILE A 134 -10.74 34.07 15.81
C ILE A 134 -11.86 34.68 16.66
N ILE A 135 -12.76 35.40 16.01
CA ILE A 135 -14.05 35.81 16.56
C ILE A 135 -15.06 34.70 16.24
N SER A 136 -15.63 34.10 17.28
CA SER A 136 -16.64 33.06 17.14
C SER A 136 -18.02 33.60 16.76
N HIS A 137 -18.98 32.70 16.51
CA HIS A 137 -20.37 33.07 16.25
C HIS A 137 -21.05 33.80 17.42
N ASP A 138 -20.64 33.49 18.65
CA ASP A 138 -21.11 34.14 19.89
C ASP A 138 -20.23 35.33 20.32
N ASN A 139 -19.38 35.85 19.43
CA ASN A 139 -18.45 36.97 19.65
C ASN A 139 -17.42 36.74 20.77
N GLN A 140 -17.04 35.48 21.04
CA GLN A 140 -15.87 35.19 21.87
C GLN A 140 -14.60 35.32 21.03
N GLU A 141 -13.55 35.91 21.63
CA GLU A 141 -12.21 35.94 21.02
C GLU A 141 -11.43 34.69 21.43
N LEU A 142 -10.89 33.99 20.44
CA LEU A 142 -10.05 32.81 20.56
C LEU A 142 -8.70 33.16 19.93
N ASP A 143 -7.60 33.08 20.66
CA ASP A 143 -6.30 33.27 20.00
C ASP A 143 -5.97 32.05 19.11
N MET A 144 -5.02 32.15 18.17
CA MET A 144 -4.49 31.06 17.36
C MET A 144 -3.05 31.25 16.90
N GLY A 145 -2.20 30.24 17.03
CA GLY A 145 -0.83 30.32 16.52
C GLY A 145 -0.73 29.75 15.11
N LEU A 146 -0.28 30.54 14.15
CA LEU A 146 0.03 30.13 12.78
C LEU A 146 1.53 29.89 12.62
N TYR A 147 1.91 28.70 12.18
CA TYR A 147 3.29 28.24 12.07
C TYR A 147 3.60 27.91 10.62
N LEU A 148 4.73 28.41 10.13
CA LEU A 148 5.21 28.20 8.76
C LEU A 148 6.54 27.46 8.77
N GLN A 149 6.60 26.33 8.07
CA GLN A 149 7.79 25.47 8.02
C GLN A 149 8.07 24.96 6.60
N ARG A 150 9.30 24.46 6.39
CA ARG A 150 9.77 23.81 5.16
C ARG A 150 9.70 24.67 3.90
N ALA A 151 10.74 25.47 3.70
CA ALA A 151 10.86 26.31 2.51
C ALA A 151 10.70 25.54 1.17
N ASN A 152 11.12 24.27 1.11
CA ASN A 152 11.00 23.41 -0.09
C ASN A 152 9.58 22.86 -0.34
N SER A 153 8.75 22.73 0.70
CA SER A 153 7.34 22.32 0.62
C SER A 153 6.58 22.97 1.79
N PRO A 154 6.16 24.24 1.63
CA PRO A 154 5.68 25.05 2.75
C PRO A 154 4.48 24.43 3.44
N LEU A 155 4.65 24.07 4.71
CA LEU A 155 3.58 23.57 5.56
C LEU A 155 3.09 24.67 6.49
N VAL A 156 1.78 24.91 6.47
CA VAL A 156 1.10 25.85 7.37
C VAL A 156 0.36 25.07 8.43
N ARG A 157 0.64 25.36 9.69
CA ARG A 157 -0.06 24.74 10.82
C ARG A 157 -0.69 25.81 11.67
N ILE A 158 -1.95 25.61 12.03
CA ILE A 158 -2.58 26.33 13.12
C ILE A 158 -2.46 25.49 14.38
N ARG A 159 -2.27 26.16 15.50
CA ARG A 159 -2.35 25.55 16.83
C ARG A 159 -3.32 26.29 17.72
N ALA A 160 -4.29 25.57 18.26
CA ALA A 160 -5.28 25.89 19.30
C ALA A 160 -4.67 26.06 20.72
N LYS A 161 -3.36 25.79 20.88
CA LYS A 161 -2.65 25.75 22.18
C LYS A 161 -1.15 26.09 22.05
N SER A 162 -0.56 26.77 23.03
CA SER A 162 0.89 27.03 23.05
C SER A 162 1.75 25.75 23.14
N LYS A 163 2.93 25.76 22.49
CA LYS A 163 3.87 24.62 22.31
C LYS A 163 4.31 23.93 23.61
N ARG A 164 4.19 24.60 24.77
CA ARG A 164 4.64 24.11 26.09
C ARG A 164 3.82 24.62 27.29
N GLY A 165 2.67 25.27 27.08
CA GLY A 165 1.94 25.94 28.17
C GLY A 165 2.69 27.14 28.79
N GLU A 166 3.69 27.69 28.09
CA GLU A 166 4.48 28.85 28.56
C GLU A 166 3.69 30.17 28.59
N ILE A 167 2.52 30.22 27.92
CA ILE A 167 1.59 31.35 27.95
C ILE A 167 0.26 30.82 28.47
N ASN A 168 -0.13 31.22 29.69
CA ASN A 168 -1.35 30.74 30.37
C ASN A 168 -2.66 31.23 29.73
N GLU A 169 -2.61 32.12 28.75
CA GLU A 169 -3.80 32.82 28.21
C GLU A 169 -4.32 32.21 26.90
N TYR A 170 -3.74 31.13 26.37
CA TYR A 170 -4.14 30.60 25.07
C TYR A 170 -4.37 29.08 24.99
N ASP A 171 -5.64 28.66 25.15
CA ASP A 171 -6.15 27.31 24.87
C ASP A 171 -7.62 27.35 24.40
N SER A 172 -7.83 27.29 23.09
CA SER A 172 -9.18 27.34 22.48
C SER A 172 -9.78 25.96 22.21
N ARG A 173 -9.10 24.87 22.59
CA ARG A 173 -9.58 23.49 22.35
C ARG A 173 -10.92 23.23 23.03
N GLY A 174 -11.10 23.70 24.26
CA GLY A 174 -12.35 23.58 25.01
C GLY A 174 -13.53 24.25 24.31
N TYR A 175 -13.28 25.33 23.56
CA TYR A 175 -14.30 25.96 22.74
C TYR A 175 -14.65 25.08 21.53
N PHE A 176 -13.66 24.57 20.79
CA PHE A 176 -13.91 23.72 19.62
C PHE A 176 -14.64 22.42 20.00
N ALA A 177 -14.22 21.76 21.08
CA ALA A 177 -14.85 20.54 21.58
C ALA A 177 -16.30 20.74 22.06
N ALA A 178 -16.62 21.93 22.59
CA ALA A 178 -17.97 22.21 23.10
C ALA A 178 -18.95 22.65 22.00
N ASN A 179 -18.46 23.21 20.89
CA ASN A 179 -19.29 23.90 19.90
C ASN A 179 -19.33 23.26 18.51
N PHE A 180 -18.45 22.30 18.20
CA PHE A 180 -18.38 21.64 16.89
C PHE A 180 -18.21 20.12 17.02
N ASN A 181 -18.67 19.38 16.02
CA ASN A 181 -18.40 17.96 15.87
C ASN A 181 -17.15 17.71 15.03
N ILE A 182 -16.50 16.57 15.24
CA ILE A 182 -15.40 16.12 14.37
C ILE A 182 -15.96 15.94 12.95
N GLY A 183 -15.30 16.56 11.97
CA GLY A 183 -15.71 16.59 10.57
C GLY A 183 -16.46 17.86 10.15
N ASP A 184 -16.83 18.74 11.08
CA ASP A 184 -17.46 20.03 10.73
C ASP A 184 -16.47 20.90 9.93
N VAL A 185 -16.95 21.52 8.84
CA VAL A 185 -16.16 22.45 8.02
C VAL A 185 -16.56 23.89 8.33
N ILE A 186 -15.61 24.66 8.84
CA ILE A 186 -15.79 26.03 9.31
C ILE A 186 -15.22 27.02 8.29
N LYS A 187 -15.97 28.06 7.94
CA LYS A 187 -15.47 29.20 7.15
C LYS A 187 -15.07 30.35 8.05
N LEU A 188 -13.85 30.82 7.85
CA LEU A 188 -13.20 31.89 8.60
C LEU A 188 -12.89 33.05 7.64
N GLU A 189 -13.60 34.17 7.77
CA GLU A 189 -13.37 35.37 6.95
C GLU A 189 -12.44 36.36 7.66
N LYS A 190 -11.51 36.96 6.92
CA LYS A 190 -10.62 38.01 7.43
C LYS A 190 -11.41 39.29 7.67
N VAL A 191 -11.34 39.79 8.89
CA VAL A 191 -12.04 41.03 9.31
C VAL A 191 -11.03 42.17 9.53
N GLU A 192 -9.88 41.86 10.12
CA GLU A 192 -8.78 42.79 10.38
C GLU A 192 -7.41 42.09 10.26
N HIS A 193 -6.32 42.83 10.46
CA HIS A 193 -4.96 42.27 10.49
C HIS A 193 -4.86 41.19 11.57
N HIS A 194 -4.54 39.95 11.17
CA HIS A 194 -4.50 38.78 12.04
C HIS A 194 -5.83 38.43 12.76
N VAL A 195 -6.96 38.98 12.33
CA VAL A 195 -8.29 38.67 12.91
C VAL A 195 -9.19 38.01 11.87
N LEU A 196 -9.64 36.80 12.18
CA LEU A 196 -10.60 36.02 11.41
C LEU A 196 -11.92 35.92 12.17
N LYS A 197 -13.04 35.75 11.47
CA LYS A 197 -14.36 35.52 12.07
C LYS A 197 -15.01 34.29 11.49
N ILE A 198 -15.59 33.46 12.35
CA ILE A 198 -16.41 32.34 11.90
C ILE A 198 -17.71 32.88 11.31
N THR A 199 -17.94 32.67 10.02
CA THR A 199 -19.13 33.17 9.32
C THR A 199 -20.13 32.08 8.98
N SER A 200 -19.69 30.83 8.82
CA SER A 200 -20.57 29.68 8.59
C SER A 200 -19.91 28.35 8.94
N VAL A 201 -20.74 27.33 9.14
CA VAL A 201 -20.36 25.95 9.48
C VAL A 201 -21.20 25.01 8.63
N ASN A 202 -20.57 24.05 7.94
CA ASN A 202 -21.24 23.00 7.15
C ASN A 202 -22.22 23.49 6.07
N ASP A 203 -21.95 24.64 5.44
CA ASP A 203 -22.72 25.07 4.25
C ASP A 203 -22.44 24.09 3.09
N GLU A 204 -23.47 23.74 2.32
CA GLU A 204 -23.36 22.80 1.19
C GLU A 204 -22.31 23.26 0.16
N ASN A 205 -22.22 24.57 -0.10
CA ASN A 205 -21.24 25.12 -1.03
C ASN A 205 -19.80 25.01 -0.48
N ILE A 206 -19.62 25.10 0.83
CA ILE A 206 -18.32 25.06 1.51
C ILE A 206 -17.78 23.63 1.57
N ILE A 207 -18.66 22.66 1.82
CA ILE A 207 -18.30 21.24 1.80
C ILE A 207 -17.82 20.85 0.40
N GLN A 208 -18.50 21.33 -0.65
CA GLN A 208 -18.07 21.11 -2.03
C GLN A 208 -16.72 21.81 -2.33
N GLU A 209 -16.53 23.06 -1.90
CA GLU A 209 -15.27 23.81 -2.09
C GLU A 209 -14.09 23.19 -1.31
N ASN A 210 -14.32 22.66 -0.11
CA ASN A 210 -13.29 21.97 0.66
C ASN A 210 -12.90 20.65 -0.01
N GLN A 211 -13.89 19.88 -0.49
CA GLN A 211 -13.64 18.68 -1.28
C GLN A 211 -12.85 18.97 -2.56
N VAL A 212 -13.11 20.10 -3.25
CA VAL A 212 -12.32 20.54 -4.42
C VAL A 212 -10.88 20.88 -4.03
N ASN A 213 -10.69 21.62 -2.94
CA ASN A 213 -9.35 21.94 -2.45
C ASN A 213 -8.59 20.69 -1.97
N GLU A 214 -9.25 19.72 -1.33
CA GLU A 214 -8.65 18.43 -0.92
C GLU A 214 -8.24 17.60 -2.14
N ARG A 215 -9.04 17.61 -3.21
CA ARG A 215 -8.70 16.96 -4.49
C ARG A 215 -7.43 17.53 -5.13
N GLU A 216 -7.18 18.83 -5.07
CA GLU A 216 -5.92 19.42 -5.56
C GLU A 216 -4.68 19.01 -4.74
N VAL A 217 -4.85 18.72 -3.44
CA VAL A 217 -3.77 18.23 -2.57
C VAL A 217 -3.48 16.76 -2.84
N ILE A 218 -4.52 15.93 -2.99
CA ILE A 218 -4.39 14.50 -3.34
C ILE A 218 -3.61 14.32 -4.65
N ASN A 219 -3.82 15.20 -5.64
CA ASN A 219 -3.06 15.18 -6.90
C ASN A 219 -1.55 15.42 -6.73
N ASN A 220 -1.08 15.95 -5.59
CA ASN A 220 0.33 16.21 -5.29
C ASN A 220 0.94 15.24 -4.25
N ILE A 221 0.13 14.33 -3.67
CA ILE A 221 0.65 13.33 -2.73
C ILE A 221 1.36 12.24 -3.52
N ASN A 222 2.65 12.02 -3.24
CA ASN A 222 3.37 10.89 -3.79
C ASN A 222 2.92 9.60 -3.09
N THR A 223 2.06 8.83 -3.74
CA THR A 223 1.52 7.54 -3.26
C THR A 223 2.46 6.36 -3.50
N LYS A 224 3.72 6.60 -3.91
CA LYS A 224 4.72 5.56 -4.16
C LYS A 224 6.00 5.75 -3.34
N CYS A 225 6.40 4.72 -2.62
CA CYS A 225 7.62 4.70 -1.83
C CYS A 225 8.59 3.62 -2.32
N PHE A 226 9.69 4.06 -2.96
CA PHE A 226 10.76 3.17 -3.39
C PHE A 226 11.86 3.04 -2.34
N ILE A 227 12.26 1.82 -2.00
CA ILE A 227 13.26 1.51 -0.98
C ILE A 227 14.22 0.46 -1.55
N SER A 228 15.51 0.78 -1.60
CA SER A 228 16.55 -0.18 -1.95
C SER A 228 17.01 -0.92 -0.70
N VAL A 229 16.80 -2.23 -0.65
CA VAL A 229 17.25 -3.06 0.47
C VAL A 229 18.77 -3.21 0.41
N LYS A 230 19.41 -3.23 1.58
CA LYS A 230 20.87 -3.37 1.70
C LYS A 230 21.21 -4.68 2.39
N SER A 231 22.36 -5.26 2.04
CA SER A 231 22.85 -6.54 2.57
C SER A 231 23.17 -6.53 4.07
N ASN A 232 23.27 -5.36 4.69
CA ASN A 232 23.59 -5.20 6.11
C ASN A 232 22.35 -5.07 7.00
N TRP A 233 21.14 -5.18 6.45
CA TRP A 233 19.91 -5.11 7.22
C TRP A 233 19.72 -6.39 8.04
N THR A 234 19.71 -6.25 9.36
CA THR A 234 19.64 -7.36 10.33
C THR A 234 18.40 -7.33 11.22
N ASP A 235 17.69 -6.21 11.26
CA ASP A 235 16.49 -5.99 12.06
C ASP A 235 15.61 -4.93 11.39
N SER A 236 14.46 -4.63 12.01
CA SER A 236 13.43 -3.77 11.43
C SER A 236 13.73 -2.27 11.54
N SER A 237 14.85 -1.87 12.14
CA SER A 237 15.19 -0.46 12.40
C SER A 237 15.34 0.37 11.12
N GLU A 238 15.80 -0.24 10.03
CA GLU A 238 15.96 0.44 8.73
C GLU A 238 14.60 0.73 8.06
N LEU A 239 13.57 -0.01 8.43
CA LEU A 239 12.20 0.16 7.95
C LEU A 239 11.34 1.00 8.87
N PHE A 240 11.39 0.78 10.19
CA PHE A 240 10.50 1.46 11.15
C PHE A 240 11.20 2.50 12.01
N GLY A 241 12.53 2.63 11.92
CA GLY A 241 13.29 3.58 12.72
C GLY A 241 13.79 3.02 14.04
N TYR A 242 14.43 3.89 14.82
CA TYR A 242 14.99 3.52 16.11
C TYR A 242 15.02 4.74 17.04
N PHE A 243 14.92 4.48 18.34
CA PHE A 243 15.10 5.53 19.34
C PHE A 243 16.58 5.84 19.53
N ASN A 244 16.98 7.10 19.37
CA ASN A 244 18.35 7.55 19.63
C ASN A 244 18.48 8.06 21.08
N PRO A 245 19.21 7.35 21.96
CA PRO A 245 19.32 7.74 23.37
C PRO A 245 20.09 9.04 23.61
N LEU A 246 20.95 9.46 22.67
CA LEU A 246 21.75 10.67 22.80
C LEU A 246 20.92 11.92 22.56
N THR A 247 20.07 11.90 21.53
CA THR A 247 19.19 13.02 21.19
C THR A 247 17.83 12.93 21.87
N GLN A 248 17.53 11.80 22.52
CA GLN A 248 16.22 11.48 23.10
C GLN A 248 15.06 11.61 22.11
N LYS A 249 15.35 11.31 20.83
CA LYS A 249 14.40 11.41 19.72
C LYS A 249 14.34 10.11 18.97
N TYR A 250 13.16 9.77 18.48
CA TYR A 250 12.95 8.67 17.55
C TYR A 250 13.39 9.09 16.15
N ASN A 251 14.22 8.27 15.49
CA ASN A 251 14.62 8.46 14.11
C ASN A 251 13.55 7.91 13.18
N ILE A 252 12.89 8.78 12.41
CA ILE A 252 11.88 8.33 11.43
C ILE A 252 12.56 7.95 10.11
N THR A 253 12.30 6.74 9.66
CA THR A 253 12.71 6.23 8.35
C THR A 253 11.73 6.59 7.24
N LYS A 254 12.18 6.42 5.99
CA LYS A 254 11.35 6.68 4.80
C LYS A 254 10.03 5.90 4.81
N LEU A 255 10.06 4.62 5.19
CA LEU A 255 8.84 3.80 5.24
C LEU A 255 7.92 4.21 6.39
N LEU A 256 8.45 4.43 7.60
CA LEU A 256 7.63 4.87 8.72
C LEU A 256 6.91 6.19 8.39
N LYS A 257 7.63 7.17 7.84
CA LYS A 257 7.03 8.44 7.40
C LYS A 257 5.92 8.23 6.36
N PHE A 258 6.15 7.34 5.41
CA PHE A 258 5.18 7.00 4.38
C PHE A 258 3.94 6.29 4.95
N MET A 259 4.12 5.45 5.98
CA MET A 259 3.01 4.82 6.70
C MET A 259 2.18 5.83 7.49
N LEU A 260 2.83 6.81 8.12
CA LEU A 260 2.13 7.90 8.82
C LEU A 260 1.30 8.72 7.82
N LEU A 261 1.87 9.06 6.67
CA LEU A 261 1.15 9.75 5.59
C LEU A 261 -0.03 8.92 5.06
N ALA A 262 0.15 7.61 4.90
CA ALA A 262 -0.92 6.72 4.46
C ALA A 262 -2.04 6.59 5.52
N ALA A 263 -1.71 6.64 6.80
CA ALA A 263 -2.68 6.66 7.89
C ALA A 263 -3.50 7.97 7.92
N ASP A 264 -2.88 9.08 7.53
CA ASP A 264 -3.54 10.39 7.41
C ASP A 264 -4.50 10.46 6.19
N HIS A 265 -4.37 9.56 5.22
CA HIS A 265 -5.14 9.53 3.96
C HIS A 265 -5.73 8.13 3.65
N PRO A 266 -6.64 7.61 4.49
CA PRO A 266 -7.14 6.23 4.40
C PRO A 266 -7.89 5.91 3.09
N GLU A 267 -8.45 6.93 2.41
CA GLU A 267 -9.16 6.82 1.13
C GLU A 267 -8.23 6.67 -0.07
N THR A 268 -6.95 6.99 0.10
CA THR A 268 -5.96 6.98 -0.96
C THR A 268 -5.06 5.75 -0.83
N PRO A 269 -4.88 4.92 -1.87
CA PRO A 269 -3.98 3.77 -1.83
C PRO A 269 -2.50 4.18 -1.92
N PHE A 270 -1.65 3.53 -1.13
CA PHE A 270 -0.20 3.77 -1.05
C PHE A 270 0.58 2.50 -1.40
N PHE A 271 1.59 2.63 -2.27
CA PHE A 271 2.38 1.51 -2.79
C PHE A 271 3.85 1.63 -2.38
N VAL A 272 4.35 0.59 -1.71
CA VAL A 272 5.75 0.46 -1.32
C VAL A 272 6.45 -0.53 -2.24
N ILE A 273 7.65 -0.19 -2.68
CA ILE A 273 8.50 -1.03 -3.53
C ILE A 273 9.79 -1.30 -2.76
N LEU A 274 10.00 -2.55 -2.39
CA LEU A 274 11.24 -3.05 -1.78
C LEU A 274 12.09 -3.69 -2.88
N ASP A 275 13.06 -2.93 -3.37
CA ASP A 275 13.92 -3.38 -4.45
C ASP A 275 15.04 -4.29 -3.93
N GLU A 276 15.26 -5.39 -4.63
CA GLU A 276 16.21 -6.46 -4.25
C GLU A 276 15.99 -6.95 -2.81
N MET A 277 14.74 -7.29 -2.51
CA MET A 277 14.28 -7.64 -1.17
C MET A 277 15.08 -8.80 -0.55
N ASN A 278 15.59 -9.72 -1.35
CA ASN A 278 16.39 -10.87 -0.93
C ASN A 278 17.89 -10.59 -0.72
N LEU A 279 18.34 -9.34 -0.85
CA LEU A 279 19.73 -8.97 -0.57
C LEU A 279 20.08 -9.12 0.93
N SER A 280 19.05 -9.00 1.79
CA SER A 280 19.09 -9.34 3.21
C SER A 280 18.04 -10.40 3.54
N LYS A 281 18.18 -11.05 4.70
CA LYS A 281 17.17 -12.01 5.17
C LYS A 281 15.86 -11.29 5.50
N VAL A 282 14.86 -11.46 4.63
CA VAL A 282 13.56 -10.77 4.73
C VAL A 282 12.87 -11.03 6.06
N GLU A 283 12.92 -12.25 6.57
CA GLU A 283 12.32 -12.57 7.87
C GLU A 283 12.95 -11.86 9.07
N HIS A 284 14.07 -11.16 8.92
CA HIS A 284 14.69 -10.39 10.00
C HIS A 284 14.22 -8.93 10.00
N TYR A 285 14.39 -8.22 8.89
CA TYR A 285 14.05 -6.80 8.85
C TYR A 285 12.56 -6.54 8.58
N PHE A 286 11.85 -7.51 7.98
CA PHE A 286 10.44 -7.40 7.63
C PHE A 286 9.53 -8.20 8.60
N SER A 287 10.07 -8.71 9.70
CA SER A 287 9.33 -9.58 10.65
C SER A 287 8.09 -8.93 11.22
N ASP A 288 8.20 -7.67 11.66
CA ASP A 288 7.11 -6.96 12.32
C ASP A 288 5.97 -6.73 11.34
N PHE A 289 6.29 -6.39 10.09
CA PHE A 289 5.31 -6.25 9.03
C PHE A 289 4.54 -7.56 8.78
N LEU A 290 5.27 -8.67 8.66
CA LEU A 290 4.69 -10.00 8.44
C LEU A 290 3.82 -10.45 9.62
N SER A 291 4.20 -10.05 10.84
CA SER A 291 3.45 -10.31 12.08
C SER A 291 2.13 -9.55 12.12
N CYS A 292 2.12 -8.26 11.79
CA CYS A 292 0.89 -7.47 11.69
C CYS A 292 -0.07 -8.06 10.64
N LEU A 293 0.46 -8.48 9.48
CA LEU A 293 -0.35 -9.17 8.47
C LEU A 293 -0.95 -10.52 8.95
N GLU A 294 -0.35 -11.15 9.96
CA GLU A 294 -0.87 -12.37 10.60
C GLU A 294 -2.07 -12.08 11.49
N SER A 295 -1.92 -11.06 12.34
CA SER A 295 -2.84 -10.74 13.42
C SER A 295 -4.03 -9.90 12.97
N ARG A 296 -3.98 -9.34 11.74
CA ARG A 296 -5.10 -8.61 11.13
C ARG A 296 -6.39 -9.43 11.19
N ASP A 297 -7.37 -8.88 11.89
CA ASP A 297 -8.70 -9.46 12.01
C ASP A 297 -9.81 -8.44 11.80
N LYS A 298 -10.92 -8.90 11.21
CA LYS A 298 -12.10 -8.07 10.96
C LYS A 298 -13.13 -8.39 12.01
N GLN A 299 -13.45 -7.40 12.84
CA GLN A 299 -14.45 -7.51 13.89
C GLN A 299 -15.86 -7.49 13.29
N LEU A 300 -16.85 -7.90 14.09
CA LEU A 300 -18.26 -7.95 13.70
C LEU A 300 -18.84 -6.59 13.32
N ASP A 301 -18.29 -5.50 13.88
CA ASP A 301 -18.66 -4.12 13.58
C ASP A 301 -18.00 -3.58 12.30
N GLY A 302 -17.20 -4.40 11.61
CA GLY A 302 -16.47 -4.05 10.39
C GLY A 302 -15.10 -3.42 10.63
N THR A 303 -14.72 -3.14 11.89
CA THR A 303 -13.39 -2.60 12.20
C THR A 303 -12.31 -3.65 11.98
N VAL A 304 -11.12 -3.21 11.55
CA VAL A 304 -9.97 -4.10 11.38
C VAL A 304 -8.97 -3.84 12.49
N THR A 305 -8.70 -4.87 13.29
CA THR A 305 -7.72 -4.85 14.38
C THR A 305 -6.47 -5.61 13.97
N GLN A 306 -5.30 -5.19 14.45
CA GLN A 306 -4.04 -5.93 14.27
C GLN A 306 -3.13 -5.63 15.46
N GLU A 307 -2.12 -6.48 15.66
CA GLU A 307 -1.00 -6.14 16.54
C GLU A 307 -0.24 -4.95 15.94
N GLY A 308 0.09 -3.96 16.76
CA GLY A 308 0.87 -2.81 16.35
C GLY A 308 2.38 -3.11 16.32
N ILE A 309 3.10 -2.44 15.42
CA ILE A 309 4.56 -2.41 15.43
C ILE A 309 4.99 -1.56 16.63
N ASN A 310 5.70 -2.17 17.57
CA ASN A 310 6.20 -1.47 18.75
C ASN A 310 7.46 -0.67 18.39
N LEU A 311 7.35 0.66 18.42
CA LEU A 311 8.46 1.58 18.14
C LEU A 311 9.25 1.88 19.43
N TYR A 312 8.60 1.96 20.59
CA TYR A 312 9.26 2.27 21.86
C TYR A 312 8.46 1.80 23.08
N ALA A 313 9.14 1.31 24.11
CA ALA A 313 8.50 0.73 25.30
C ALA A 313 8.26 1.70 26.47
N GLY A 314 8.53 3.00 26.32
CA GLY A 314 8.50 3.97 27.43
C GLY A 314 7.17 4.69 27.61
N HIS A 315 6.87 5.65 26.73
CA HIS A 315 5.69 6.51 26.78
C HIS A 315 4.75 6.24 25.59
N ASP A 316 3.49 6.66 25.69
CA ASP A 316 2.50 6.50 24.60
C ASP A 316 2.87 7.30 23.33
N PHE A 317 3.59 8.41 23.52
CA PHE A 317 4.12 9.26 22.45
C PHE A 317 5.60 9.54 22.66
N ILE A 318 6.34 9.64 21.55
CA ILE A 318 7.79 9.84 21.55
C ILE A 318 8.13 11.01 20.63
N PRO A 319 8.95 11.97 21.07
CA PRO A 319 9.50 13.00 20.21
C PRO A 319 10.35 12.41 19.10
N THR A 320 10.33 13.01 17.92
CA THR A 320 11.11 12.52 16.77
C THR A 320 12.12 13.53 16.26
N ASP A 321 12.97 13.09 15.32
CA ASP A 321 13.90 13.93 14.58
C ASP A 321 13.35 14.42 13.23
N ASP A 322 12.12 14.05 12.88
CA ASP A 322 11.47 14.47 11.64
C ASP A 322 10.71 15.79 11.82
N GLN A 323 10.63 16.55 10.73
CA GLN A 323 10.06 17.90 10.70
C GLN A 323 8.54 17.90 10.45
N GLU A 324 7.95 16.78 10.02
CA GLU A 324 6.51 16.55 9.87
C GLU A 324 5.92 16.07 11.16
N TYR A 325 6.54 15.08 11.75
CA TYR A 325 5.97 14.33 12.85
C TYR A 325 6.73 14.60 14.14
N ASP A 326 6.55 15.79 14.73
CA ASP A 326 7.25 16.23 15.96
C ASP A 326 7.23 15.15 17.08
N GLU A 327 6.09 14.46 17.22
CA GLU A 327 5.84 13.34 18.11
C GLU A 327 5.02 12.29 17.36
N ILE A 328 5.30 11.01 17.61
CA ILE A 328 4.55 9.87 17.07
C ILE A 328 4.11 8.94 18.20
N SER A 329 3.06 8.16 17.98
CA SER A 329 2.71 7.10 18.92
C SER A 329 3.83 6.08 19.02
N SER A 330 3.99 5.48 20.20
CA SER A 330 4.96 4.42 20.43
C SER A 330 4.61 3.08 19.81
N THR A 331 3.40 2.97 19.26
CA THR A 331 2.99 1.83 18.44
C THR A 331 2.37 2.34 17.14
N ILE A 332 2.61 1.65 16.03
CA ILE A 332 1.99 1.97 14.75
C ILE A 332 1.36 0.74 14.12
N ASN A 333 0.12 0.89 13.68
CA ASN A 333 -0.59 -0.12 12.89
C ASN A 333 -0.25 0.04 11.41
N ILE A 334 -0.12 -1.06 10.67
CA ILE A 334 0.05 -0.96 9.22
C ILE A 334 -1.25 -0.43 8.60
N PRO A 335 -1.22 0.70 7.87
CA PRO A 335 -2.41 1.24 7.21
C PRO A 335 -3.05 0.21 6.27
N LEU A 336 -4.39 0.24 6.17
CA LEU A 336 -5.15 -0.75 5.40
C LEU A 336 -5.04 -0.51 3.88
N ASN A 337 -4.78 0.75 3.50
CA ASN A 337 -4.52 1.25 2.17
C ASN A 337 -3.05 1.12 1.74
N LEU A 338 -2.19 0.45 2.52
CA LEU A 338 -0.77 0.24 2.20
C LEU A 338 -0.53 -1.13 1.55
N TYR A 339 0.07 -1.12 0.36
CA TYR A 339 0.38 -2.29 -0.45
C TYR A 339 1.90 -2.38 -0.69
N VAL A 340 2.48 -3.57 -0.52
CA VAL A 340 3.92 -3.77 -0.66
C VAL A 340 4.24 -4.70 -1.82
N THR A 341 5.23 -4.33 -2.63
CA THR A 341 5.82 -5.18 -3.66
C THR A 341 7.31 -5.34 -3.41
N GLY A 342 7.77 -6.58 -3.29
CA GLY A 342 9.20 -6.92 -3.22
C GLY A 342 9.71 -7.41 -4.56
N THR A 343 10.85 -6.89 -5.04
CA THR A 343 11.51 -7.42 -6.25
C THR A 343 12.68 -8.31 -5.86
N VAL A 344 12.90 -9.37 -6.64
CA VAL A 344 13.82 -10.45 -6.30
C VAL A 344 14.56 -10.89 -7.53
N ASN A 345 15.89 -10.84 -7.47
CA ASN A 345 16.75 -11.44 -8.49
C ASN A 345 17.02 -12.90 -8.13
N ILE A 346 16.91 -13.77 -9.13
CA ILE A 346 17.17 -15.21 -9.03
C ILE A 346 18.65 -15.42 -9.34
N ASP A 347 19.52 -15.14 -8.37
CA ASP A 347 20.98 -15.29 -8.50
C ASP A 347 21.55 -15.96 -7.24
N ASP A 348 22.64 -16.75 -7.40
CA ASP A 348 23.32 -17.50 -6.31
C ASP A 348 23.79 -16.62 -5.13
N THR A 349 23.87 -15.30 -5.32
CA THR A 349 24.39 -14.34 -4.34
C THR A 349 23.34 -13.81 -3.37
N THR A 350 22.11 -14.35 -3.41
CA THR A 350 20.97 -13.85 -2.63
C THR A 350 20.40 -14.88 -1.65
N TYR A 351 19.67 -14.42 -0.63
CA TYR A 351 19.08 -15.33 0.35
C TYR A 351 17.77 -15.94 -0.17
N MET A 352 17.61 -17.26 0.00
CA MET A 352 16.31 -17.91 -0.21
C MET A 352 15.29 -17.41 0.82
N PHE A 353 14.03 -17.26 0.40
CA PHE A 353 12.96 -16.89 1.32
C PHE A 353 12.59 -18.03 2.26
N SER A 354 12.37 -17.68 3.52
CA SER A 354 11.76 -18.61 4.46
C SER A 354 10.29 -18.90 4.09
N PRO A 355 9.76 -20.09 4.43
CA PRO A 355 8.34 -20.40 4.25
C PRO A 355 7.39 -19.39 4.90
N LYS A 356 7.85 -18.70 5.97
CA LYS A 356 7.11 -17.63 6.64
C LYS A 356 6.84 -16.45 5.72
N VAL A 357 7.81 -16.05 4.89
CA VAL A 357 7.67 -14.95 3.94
C VAL A 357 6.76 -15.37 2.78
N LEU A 358 7.03 -16.55 2.21
CA LEU A 358 6.27 -17.10 1.07
C LEU A 358 4.81 -17.38 1.41
N ASP A 359 4.49 -17.71 2.66
CA ASP A 359 3.10 -17.84 3.13
C ASP A 359 2.34 -16.50 3.09
N ARG A 360 3.02 -15.36 3.17
CA ARG A 360 2.40 -14.02 3.25
C ARG A 360 2.35 -13.25 1.96
N ALA A 361 3.02 -13.73 0.92
CA ALA A 361 3.04 -13.10 -0.40
C ALA A 361 2.37 -13.96 -1.46
N ASN A 362 1.94 -13.34 -2.55
CA ASN A 362 1.87 -14.00 -3.85
C ASN A 362 3.22 -13.85 -4.55
N VAL A 363 3.73 -14.91 -5.16
CA VAL A 363 5.00 -14.86 -5.90
C VAL A 363 4.71 -14.92 -7.39
N LEU A 364 5.08 -13.88 -8.12
CA LEU A 364 4.96 -13.79 -9.57
C LEU A 364 6.34 -13.88 -10.20
N GLU A 365 6.53 -14.93 -10.99
CA GLU A 365 7.76 -15.16 -11.75
C GLU A 365 7.69 -14.45 -13.10
N ILE A 366 8.72 -13.66 -13.43
CA ILE A 366 8.85 -12.86 -14.64
C ILE A 366 10.12 -13.33 -15.36
N ASN A 367 9.95 -14.25 -16.29
CA ASN A 367 11.05 -14.89 -17.03
C ASN A 367 11.16 -14.42 -18.47
N GLU A 368 10.13 -13.79 -19.02
CA GLU A 368 10.08 -13.40 -20.42
C GLU A 368 10.41 -11.92 -20.56
N VAL A 369 11.30 -11.60 -21.51
CA VAL A 369 11.60 -10.23 -21.93
C VAL A 369 11.24 -10.13 -23.40
N TYR A 370 10.25 -9.29 -23.70
CA TYR A 370 9.80 -9.04 -25.06
C TYR A 370 10.61 -7.88 -25.66
N PHE A 371 11.25 -8.11 -26.82
CA PHE A 371 11.99 -7.08 -27.55
C PHE A 371 11.50 -7.01 -29.00
N GLY A 372 10.50 -6.16 -29.25
CA GLY A 372 9.92 -5.96 -30.57
C GLY A 372 8.90 -7.02 -31.00
N ASP A 373 8.83 -8.15 -30.30
CA ASP A 373 7.75 -9.14 -30.43
C ASP A 373 6.62 -8.82 -29.45
N GLU A 374 5.37 -8.93 -29.91
CA GLU A 374 4.21 -8.82 -29.03
C GLU A 374 4.08 -10.07 -28.14
N PRO A 375 3.78 -9.91 -26.84
CA PRO A 375 3.51 -11.05 -25.97
C PRO A 375 2.34 -11.87 -26.50
N ILE A 376 2.41 -13.20 -26.34
CA ILE A 376 1.30 -14.08 -26.74
C ILE A 376 0.08 -13.74 -25.87
N GLU A 377 -0.95 -13.18 -26.49
CA GLU A 377 -2.22 -12.91 -25.84
C GLU A 377 -3.08 -14.19 -25.75
N GLY A 378 -3.75 -14.39 -24.60
CA GLY A 378 -4.59 -15.58 -24.35
C GLY A 378 -4.82 -15.90 -22.88
N GLY A 379 -4.07 -15.25 -21.97
CA GLY A 379 -4.20 -15.37 -20.53
C GLY A 379 -5.34 -14.58 -19.89
N LEU A 380 -5.35 -14.59 -18.56
CA LEU A 380 -6.23 -13.76 -17.74
C LEU A 380 -5.97 -12.26 -17.99
N LYS A 381 -6.94 -11.52 -18.51
CA LYS A 381 -6.84 -10.09 -18.83
C LYS A 381 -7.83 -9.29 -18.00
N LEU A 382 -7.37 -8.24 -17.31
CA LEU A 382 -8.25 -7.34 -16.58
C LEU A 382 -9.24 -6.65 -17.52
N THR A 383 -10.48 -6.52 -17.05
CA THR A 383 -11.55 -5.73 -17.65
C THR A 383 -11.82 -4.47 -16.81
N SER A 384 -11.47 -4.48 -15.53
CA SER A 384 -11.53 -3.32 -14.63
C SER A 384 -10.47 -3.43 -13.55
N ILE A 385 -10.06 -2.30 -12.96
CA ILE A 385 -9.06 -2.27 -11.88
C ILE A 385 -9.78 -2.53 -10.54
N PRO A 386 -9.28 -3.43 -9.68
CA PRO A 386 -9.81 -3.59 -8.33
C PRO A 386 -9.78 -2.29 -7.51
N ASP A 387 -10.74 -2.10 -6.60
CA ASP A 387 -10.80 -0.92 -5.73
C ASP A 387 -9.79 -1.04 -4.59
N TYR A 388 -8.62 -0.39 -4.72
CA TYR A 388 -7.58 -0.34 -3.68
C TYR A 388 -7.84 0.69 -2.57
N SER A 389 -8.88 1.52 -2.68
CA SER A 389 -9.27 2.42 -1.59
C SER A 389 -9.96 1.68 -0.44
N LYS A 390 -10.39 0.44 -0.68
CA LYS A 390 -11.07 -0.41 0.30
C LYS A 390 -10.29 -1.69 0.53
N TYR A 391 -9.85 -1.88 1.77
CA TYR A 391 -9.24 -3.12 2.17
C TYR A 391 -10.29 -4.23 2.37
N THR A 392 -10.14 -5.31 1.62
CA THR A 392 -10.89 -6.56 1.81
C THR A 392 -9.96 -7.62 2.40
N LYS A 393 -10.28 -8.11 3.60
CA LYS A 393 -9.57 -9.24 4.21
C LYS A 393 -10.02 -10.54 3.52
N SER A 394 -9.07 -11.40 3.17
CA SER A 394 -9.37 -12.76 2.69
C SER A 394 -9.92 -13.63 3.82
N GLU A 395 -11.13 -14.17 3.64
CA GLU A 395 -11.82 -14.98 4.65
C GLU A 395 -12.18 -16.37 4.11
N LEU A 396 -12.22 -17.37 4.98
CA LEU A 396 -12.52 -18.76 4.55
C LEU A 396 -13.93 -18.89 3.98
N ILE A 397 -14.88 -18.06 4.43
CA ILE A 397 -16.26 -18.05 3.94
C ILE A 397 -16.34 -17.76 2.43
N MET A 398 -15.36 -17.05 1.87
CA MET A 398 -15.27 -16.74 0.44
C MET A 398 -15.20 -18.01 -0.42
N SER A 399 -14.68 -19.12 0.13
CA SER A 399 -14.67 -20.40 -0.57
C SER A 399 -16.09 -20.90 -0.91
N ALA A 400 -17.12 -20.46 -0.20
CA ALA A 400 -18.51 -20.82 -0.49
C ALA A 400 -19.07 -20.20 -1.78
N GLU A 401 -18.40 -19.18 -2.34
CA GLU A 401 -18.79 -18.50 -3.59
C GLU A 401 -18.21 -19.15 -4.85
N LEU A 402 -17.32 -20.14 -4.67
CA LEU A 402 -16.67 -20.87 -5.75
C LEU A 402 -17.57 -21.98 -6.31
N GLU A 403 -17.35 -22.33 -7.58
CA GLU A 403 -18.02 -23.45 -8.22
C GLU A 403 -17.68 -24.79 -7.53
N ALA A 404 -18.61 -25.73 -7.59
CA ALA A 404 -18.46 -27.03 -6.93
C ALA A 404 -17.23 -27.81 -7.43
N ASP A 405 -16.93 -27.70 -8.73
CA ASP A 405 -15.80 -28.37 -9.36
C ASP A 405 -14.46 -27.74 -8.95
N THR A 406 -14.39 -26.41 -8.90
CA THR A 406 -13.24 -25.66 -8.36
C THR A 406 -12.96 -26.07 -6.91
N LEU A 407 -13.99 -26.13 -6.07
CA LEU A 407 -13.88 -26.58 -4.69
C LEU A 407 -13.44 -28.04 -4.56
N ALA A 408 -13.96 -28.92 -5.42
CA ALA A 408 -13.55 -30.32 -5.46
C ALA A 408 -12.06 -30.43 -5.79
N LEU A 409 -11.56 -29.62 -6.72
CA LEU A 409 -10.15 -29.62 -7.09
C LEU A 409 -9.24 -29.05 -5.99
N ILE A 410 -9.65 -27.95 -5.33
CA ILE A 410 -8.92 -27.43 -4.16
C ILE A 410 -8.82 -28.52 -3.07
N LYS A 411 -9.92 -29.23 -2.79
CA LYS A 411 -9.95 -30.34 -1.83
C LYS A 411 -9.08 -31.52 -2.27
N LYS A 412 -9.10 -31.88 -3.56
CA LYS A 412 -8.24 -32.94 -4.14
C LYS A 412 -6.77 -32.60 -3.96
N THR A 413 -6.38 -31.38 -4.33
CA THR A 413 -5.01 -30.86 -4.16
C THR A 413 -4.58 -30.88 -2.70
N LEU A 414 -5.43 -30.40 -1.79
CA LEU A 414 -5.17 -30.45 -0.36
C LEU A 414 -4.99 -31.90 0.14
N GLY A 415 -5.82 -32.83 -0.33
CA GLY A 415 -5.76 -34.25 0.01
C GLY A 415 -4.42 -34.88 -0.39
N ILE A 416 -3.98 -34.66 -1.62
CA ILE A 416 -2.69 -35.13 -2.13
C ILE A 416 -1.54 -34.61 -1.25
N LEU A 417 -1.54 -33.32 -0.96
CA LEU A 417 -0.46 -32.69 -0.18
C LEU A 417 -0.49 -33.07 1.30
N LYS A 418 -1.65 -33.45 1.83
CA LYS A 418 -1.79 -33.90 3.22
C LYS A 418 -0.99 -35.17 3.49
N GLU A 419 -0.94 -36.10 2.53
CA GLU A 419 -0.18 -37.36 2.64
C GLU A 419 1.32 -37.13 2.89
N PHE A 420 1.84 -35.99 2.44
CA PHE A 420 3.26 -35.63 2.55
C PHE A 420 3.53 -34.54 3.59
N ASN A 421 2.55 -34.17 4.42
CA ASN A 421 2.62 -33.02 5.35
C ASN A 421 2.96 -31.69 4.65
N MET A 422 2.54 -31.54 3.40
CA MET A 422 2.71 -30.33 2.57
C MET A 422 1.39 -29.59 2.32
N HIS A 423 0.32 -29.98 3.03
CA HIS A 423 -0.98 -29.33 2.93
C HIS A 423 -0.90 -27.87 3.38
N PHE A 424 -1.73 -27.03 2.78
CA PHE A 424 -1.82 -25.62 3.11
C PHE A 424 -2.98 -25.33 4.07
N GLY A 425 -2.81 -24.34 4.94
CA GLY A 425 -3.80 -23.97 5.95
C GLY A 425 -4.95 -23.13 5.40
N TYR A 426 -5.90 -22.81 6.30
CA TYR A 426 -7.10 -22.02 5.98
C TYR A 426 -6.80 -20.67 5.33
N ARG A 427 -5.69 -20.02 5.72
CA ARG A 427 -5.23 -18.75 5.11
C ARG A 427 -5.00 -18.88 3.62
N THR A 428 -4.29 -19.93 3.18
CA THR A 428 -4.04 -20.14 1.76
C THR A 428 -5.34 -20.40 1.02
N ILE A 429 -6.27 -21.18 1.59
CA ILE A 429 -7.60 -21.40 0.98
C ILE A 429 -8.35 -20.08 0.81
N ALA A 430 -8.38 -19.25 1.85
CA ALA A 430 -9.03 -17.94 1.82
C ALA A 430 -8.42 -17.02 0.75
N GLU A 431 -7.08 -16.96 0.67
CA GLU A 431 -6.38 -16.12 -0.30
C GLU A 431 -6.57 -16.59 -1.74
N VAL A 432 -6.52 -17.91 -1.99
CA VAL A 432 -6.81 -18.50 -3.30
C VAL A 432 -8.26 -18.20 -3.71
N SER A 433 -9.21 -18.37 -2.78
CA SER A 433 -10.63 -18.09 -3.05
C SER A 433 -10.85 -16.60 -3.36
N HIS A 434 -10.23 -15.70 -2.59
CA HIS A 434 -10.31 -14.27 -2.81
C HIS A 434 -9.71 -13.86 -4.18
N PHE A 435 -8.60 -14.48 -4.59
CA PHE A 435 -8.03 -14.25 -5.92
C PHE A 435 -8.97 -14.70 -7.05
N ILE A 436 -9.61 -15.87 -6.91
CA ILE A 436 -10.58 -16.36 -7.88
C ILE A 436 -11.78 -15.41 -7.98
N ILE A 437 -12.32 -14.95 -6.84
CA ILE A 437 -13.45 -14.00 -6.81
C ILE A 437 -13.08 -12.66 -7.45
N ASN A 438 -11.88 -12.13 -7.15
CA ASN A 438 -11.40 -10.90 -7.79
C ASN A 438 -11.22 -11.11 -9.30
N SER A 439 -10.74 -12.27 -9.73
CA SER A 439 -10.60 -12.61 -11.16
C SER A 439 -11.97 -12.63 -11.84
N LYS A 440 -12.98 -13.29 -11.24
CA LYS A 440 -14.37 -13.29 -11.75
C LYS A 440 -14.95 -11.89 -11.90
N SER A 441 -14.62 -11.00 -10.96
CA SER A 441 -15.20 -9.65 -10.89
C SER A 441 -14.50 -8.65 -11.82
N HIS A 442 -13.20 -8.84 -12.05
CA HIS A 442 -12.34 -7.80 -12.66
C HIS A 442 -11.57 -8.26 -13.89
N ALA A 443 -11.70 -9.51 -14.33
CA ALA A 443 -10.96 -10.06 -15.45
C ALA A 443 -11.81 -10.93 -16.37
N THR A 444 -11.23 -11.27 -17.52
CA THR A 444 -11.76 -12.21 -18.51
C THR A 444 -10.63 -13.12 -19.00
N CYS A 445 -10.99 -14.29 -19.51
CA CYS A 445 -10.04 -15.22 -20.12
C CYS A 445 -10.77 -16.10 -21.14
N ALA A 446 -10.03 -16.84 -21.94
CA ALA A 446 -10.57 -17.98 -22.67
C ALA A 446 -10.86 -19.12 -21.67
N GLY A 447 -12.04 -19.75 -21.76
CA GLY A 447 -12.43 -20.86 -20.90
C GLY A 447 -13.06 -20.46 -19.55
N ASN A 448 -13.01 -21.36 -18.57
CA ASN A 448 -13.55 -21.12 -17.23
C ASN A 448 -12.56 -20.28 -16.39
N ILE A 449 -13.01 -19.11 -15.93
CA ILE A 449 -12.16 -18.17 -15.18
C ILE A 449 -11.73 -18.68 -13.81
N GLU A 450 -12.54 -19.51 -13.14
CA GLU A 450 -12.14 -20.11 -11.86
C GLU A 450 -11.02 -21.12 -12.04
N THR A 451 -11.11 -21.94 -13.10
CA THR A 451 -10.08 -22.91 -13.47
C THR A 451 -8.76 -22.21 -13.79
N VAL A 452 -8.79 -21.18 -14.64
CA VAL A 452 -7.60 -20.39 -15.00
C VAL A 452 -7.01 -19.66 -13.79
N ALA A 453 -7.85 -19.07 -12.95
CA ALA A 453 -7.40 -18.39 -11.73
C ALA A 453 -6.80 -19.38 -10.71
N LEU A 454 -7.34 -20.59 -10.61
CA LEU A 454 -6.80 -21.65 -9.76
C LEU A 454 -5.45 -22.16 -10.29
N ASP A 455 -5.30 -22.36 -11.60
CA ASP A 455 -4.02 -22.69 -12.24
C ASP A 455 -2.93 -21.65 -11.89
N ILE A 456 -3.27 -20.37 -11.99
CA ILE A 456 -2.39 -19.26 -11.58
C ILE A 456 -2.05 -19.35 -10.09
N GLN A 457 -3.03 -19.60 -9.22
CA GLN A 457 -2.82 -19.63 -7.77
C GLN A 457 -2.02 -20.86 -7.29
N ILE A 458 -2.12 -22.00 -7.98
CA ILE A 458 -1.24 -23.14 -7.73
C ILE A 458 0.21 -22.68 -7.90
N VAL A 459 0.54 -22.03 -9.03
CA VAL A 459 1.88 -21.52 -9.30
C VAL A 459 2.30 -20.39 -8.36
N GLN A 460 1.43 -19.41 -8.09
CA GLN A 460 1.82 -18.19 -7.35
C GLN A 460 1.80 -18.33 -5.82
N LYS A 461 1.07 -19.31 -5.30
CA LYS A 461 0.77 -19.41 -3.86
C LYS A 461 1.09 -20.77 -3.25
N ILE A 462 0.90 -21.85 -4.00
CA ILE A 462 1.09 -23.22 -3.49
C ILE A 462 2.52 -23.70 -3.78
N LEU A 463 2.93 -23.70 -5.05
CA LEU A 463 4.25 -24.18 -5.48
C LEU A 463 5.45 -23.41 -4.92
N PRO A 464 5.39 -22.12 -4.53
CA PRO A 464 6.51 -21.44 -3.89
C PRO A 464 7.00 -22.13 -2.62
N LYS A 465 6.11 -22.87 -1.95
CA LYS A 465 6.44 -23.61 -0.72
C LYS A 465 7.16 -24.93 -0.99
N PHE A 466 7.31 -25.33 -2.25
CA PHE A 466 7.95 -26.59 -2.64
C PHE A 466 9.46 -26.37 -2.76
N HIS A 467 10.16 -26.75 -1.70
CA HIS A 467 11.61 -26.77 -1.67
C HIS A 467 12.10 -28.00 -0.90
N GLY A 468 13.13 -28.65 -1.42
CA GLY A 468 13.71 -29.83 -0.80
C GLY A 468 14.41 -30.77 -1.76
N ASN A 469 14.87 -31.89 -1.20
CA ASN A 469 15.54 -32.96 -1.92
C ASN A 469 14.54 -33.90 -2.61
N TYR A 470 15.08 -34.81 -3.41
CA TYR A 470 14.32 -35.83 -4.15
C TYR A 470 13.35 -36.63 -3.26
N GLU A 471 13.81 -37.09 -2.11
CA GLU A 471 13.00 -37.91 -1.18
C GLU A 471 11.72 -37.20 -0.75
N LYS A 472 11.81 -35.89 -0.49
CA LYS A 472 10.67 -35.08 -0.04
C LYS A 472 9.72 -34.71 -1.19
N LEU A 473 10.26 -34.36 -2.37
CA LEU A 473 9.47 -33.72 -3.42
C LEU A 473 9.01 -34.64 -4.55
N ASN A 474 9.68 -35.78 -4.79
CA ASN A 474 9.43 -36.62 -5.96
C ASN A 474 7.97 -37.10 -6.03
N LYS A 475 7.49 -37.75 -4.96
CA LYS A 475 6.12 -38.26 -4.87
C LYS A 475 5.03 -37.18 -4.91
N PRO A 476 5.09 -36.10 -4.11
CA PRO A 476 4.05 -35.07 -4.16
C PRO A 476 3.98 -34.39 -5.53
N ILE A 477 5.11 -34.11 -6.18
CA ILE A 477 5.11 -33.52 -7.53
C ILE A 477 4.46 -34.48 -8.53
N LEU A 478 4.83 -35.77 -8.53
CA LEU A 478 4.23 -36.77 -9.43
C LEU A 478 2.72 -36.87 -9.25
N LYS A 479 2.23 -36.96 -8.01
CA LYS A 479 0.79 -37.04 -7.75
C LYS A 479 0.05 -35.78 -8.19
N LEU A 480 0.65 -34.59 -8.05
CA LEU A 480 0.06 -33.36 -8.57
C LEU A 480 0.02 -33.34 -10.09
N ILE A 481 1.10 -33.72 -10.77
CA ILE A 481 1.14 -33.78 -12.24
C ILE A 481 0.05 -34.75 -12.73
N HIS A 482 -0.04 -35.94 -12.15
CA HIS A 482 -1.10 -36.91 -12.47
C HIS A 482 -2.49 -36.30 -12.26
N ALA A 483 -2.73 -35.69 -11.10
CA ALA A 483 -4.03 -35.14 -10.75
C ALA A 483 -4.49 -33.96 -11.61
N LEU A 484 -3.55 -33.14 -12.10
CA LEU A 484 -3.80 -31.93 -12.90
C LEU A 484 -3.78 -32.18 -14.40
N SER A 485 -3.05 -33.20 -14.87
CA SER A 485 -2.99 -33.58 -16.29
C SER A 485 -4.24 -34.32 -16.77
N GLY A 486 -5.03 -34.87 -15.85
CA GLY A 486 -6.18 -35.71 -16.21
C GLY A 486 -5.78 -37.04 -16.85
N SER A 487 -4.53 -37.49 -16.63
CA SER A 487 -4.02 -38.74 -17.21
C SER A 487 -4.85 -39.95 -16.78
N ASP A 488 -5.17 -40.81 -17.75
CA ASP A 488 -5.87 -42.09 -17.54
C ASP A 488 -4.95 -43.20 -16.99
N VAL A 489 -3.64 -42.96 -16.92
CA VAL A 489 -2.66 -43.92 -16.37
C VAL A 489 -2.90 -44.07 -14.87
N ASP A 490 -2.81 -45.29 -14.33
CA ASP A 490 -2.94 -45.51 -12.89
C ASP A 490 -1.83 -44.78 -12.12
N GLU A 491 -2.15 -44.23 -10.96
CA GLU A 491 -1.22 -43.46 -10.14
C GLU A 491 0.05 -44.25 -9.78
N ASN A 492 -0.04 -45.58 -9.63
CA ASN A 492 1.12 -46.42 -9.29
C ASN A 492 2.07 -46.65 -10.46
N ASP A 493 1.56 -46.54 -11.69
CA ASP A 493 2.32 -46.72 -12.93
C ASP A 493 2.74 -45.38 -13.56
N PHE A 494 2.35 -44.25 -12.95
CA PHE A 494 2.65 -42.91 -13.44
C PHE A 494 4.12 -42.55 -13.22
N ASP A 495 4.87 -42.43 -14.32
CA ASP A 495 6.31 -42.26 -14.35
C ASP A 495 6.76 -41.16 -15.32
N LEU A 496 8.08 -41.03 -15.53
CA LEU A 496 8.65 -40.03 -16.45
C LEU A 496 8.12 -40.19 -17.88
N GLY A 497 7.96 -41.43 -18.37
CA GLY A 497 7.42 -41.67 -19.71
C GLY A 497 5.95 -41.22 -19.84
N SER A 498 5.19 -41.33 -18.75
CA SER A 498 3.83 -40.80 -18.66
C SER A 498 3.81 -39.27 -18.73
N ILE A 499 4.79 -38.60 -18.08
CA ILE A 499 4.93 -37.13 -18.12
C ILE A 499 5.26 -36.64 -19.54
N GLU A 500 6.16 -37.32 -20.26
CA GLU A 500 6.58 -36.93 -21.61
C GLU A 500 5.44 -36.98 -22.63
N ASN A 501 4.39 -37.76 -22.37
CA ASN A 501 3.21 -37.86 -23.24
C ASN A 501 2.14 -36.78 -22.96
N ILE A 502 2.32 -35.94 -21.93
CA ILE A 502 1.36 -34.88 -21.59
C ILE A 502 1.51 -33.73 -22.58
N ILE A 503 0.42 -33.42 -23.28
CA ILE A 503 0.30 -32.20 -24.08
C ILE A 503 -0.25 -31.11 -23.16
N VAL A 504 0.65 -30.30 -22.60
CA VAL A 504 0.33 -29.36 -21.52
C VAL A 504 -0.73 -28.31 -21.93
N ASP A 505 -0.66 -27.82 -23.17
CA ASP A 505 -1.57 -26.79 -23.69
C ASP A 505 -3.01 -27.27 -23.87
N ASP A 506 -3.24 -28.59 -23.95
CA ASP A 506 -4.57 -29.19 -24.08
C ASP A 506 -5.26 -29.43 -22.71
N THR A 507 -4.58 -29.08 -21.61
CA THR A 507 -5.08 -29.29 -20.25
C THR A 507 -5.70 -28.02 -19.66
N ASP A 508 -6.50 -28.20 -18.60
CA ASP A 508 -7.05 -27.11 -17.80
C ASP A 508 -5.99 -26.36 -16.95
N PHE A 509 -4.79 -26.96 -16.76
CA PHE A 509 -3.76 -26.47 -15.84
C PHE A 509 -2.37 -26.31 -16.49
N PRO A 510 -2.26 -25.59 -17.62
CA PRO A 510 -1.02 -25.53 -18.38
C PRO A 510 0.13 -24.90 -17.60
N ARG A 511 -0.14 -23.85 -16.78
CA ARG A 511 0.93 -23.16 -16.02
C ARG A 511 1.45 -24.04 -14.90
N SER A 512 0.54 -24.67 -14.16
CA SER A 512 0.88 -25.56 -13.05
C SER A 512 1.66 -26.77 -13.54
N LEU A 513 1.22 -27.41 -14.62
CA LEU A 513 1.91 -28.56 -15.21
C LEU A 513 3.28 -28.19 -15.76
N THR A 514 3.40 -27.10 -16.52
CA THR A 514 4.69 -26.61 -17.01
C THR A 514 5.68 -26.43 -15.85
N ARG A 515 5.23 -25.79 -14.76
CA ARG A 515 6.08 -25.56 -13.58
C ARG A 515 6.43 -26.87 -12.86
N LEU A 516 5.45 -27.73 -12.62
CA LEU A 516 5.67 -29.01 -11.92
C LEU A 516 6.62 -29.94 -12.70
N ILE A 517 6.47 -30.02 -14.03
CA ILE A 517 7.35 -30.81 -14.90
C ILE A 517 8.78 -30.27 -14.86
N ARG A 518 8.96 -28.95 -14.93
CA ARG A 518 10.29 -28.32 -14.76
C ARG A 518 10.90 -28.66 -13.40
N MET A 519 10.13 -28.53 -12.32
CA MET A 519 10.60 -28.88 -10.96
C MET A 519 10.95 -30.37 -10.85
N TYR A 520 10.17 -31.26 -11.46
CA TYR A 520 10.44 -32.70 -11.50
C TYR A 520 11.75 -33.02 -12.25
N ASN A 521 11.98 -32.38 -13.39
CA ASN A 521 13.20 -32.53 -14.18
C ASN A 521 14.44 -32.02 -13.42
N ASN A 522 14.34 -30.89 -12.72
CA ASN A 522 15.42 -30.40 -11.86
C ASN A 522 15.68 -31.36 -10.70
N LEU A 523 14.61 -31.89 -10.09
CA LEU A 523 14.73 -32.82 -8.97
C LEU A 523 15.42 -34.13 -9.37
N THR A 524 15.10 -34.69 -10.54
CA THR A 524 15.69 -35.92 -11.07
C THR A 524 17.15 -35.74 -11.50
N THR A 525 17.50 -34.56 -12.03
CA THR A 525 18.86 -34.28 -12.52
C THR A 525 19.81 -33.80 -11.43
N GLN A 526 19.35 -32.94 -10.52
CA GLN A 526 20.18 -32.27 -9.50
C GLN A 526 19.96 -32.84 -8.08
N GLY A 527 18.92 -33.66 -7.86
CA GLY A 527 18.58 -34.22 -6.56
C GLY A 527 17.92 -33.24 -5.59
N PHE A 528 17.73 -31.99 -6.02
CA PHE A 528 17.10 -30.90 -5.28
C PHE A 528 16.25 -30.06 -6.24
N ALA A 529 15.15 -29.51 -5.76
CA ALA A 529 14.36 -28.53 -6.49
C ALA A 529 13.86 -27.45 -5.54
N ASN A 530 13.78 -26.23 -6.07
CA ASN A 530 13.10 -25.13 -5.43
C ASN A 530 12.19 -24.42 -6.44
N PHE A 531 11.27 -23.60 -5.95
CA PHE A 531 10.35 -22.86 -6.81
C PHE A 531 11.01 -21.72 -7.59
N ILE A 532 12.16 -21.23 -7.17
CA ILE A 532 12.75 -20.03 -7.76
C ILE A 532 13.70 -20.41 -8.93
N GLU A 533 14.17 -21.66 -9.03
CA GLU A 533 15.09 -22.16 -10.07
C GLU A 533 14.45 -22.71 -11.35
#